data_AF-A0A8S1XFB7-F1
#
_entry.id   AF-A0A8S1XFB7-F1
#
_cell.length_a   1.000
_cell.length_b   1.000
_cell.length_c   1.000
_cell.angle_alpha   90.00
_cell.angle_beta   90.00
_cell.angle_gamma   90.00
#
_symmetry.space_group_name_H-M   'P 1'
#
loop_
_entity.id
_entity.type
_entity.pdbx_description
1 polymer ?
#
loop_
_entity_poly.entity_id
_entity_poly.type
_entity_poly.pdbx_seq_one_letter_code
_entity_poly.pdbx_strand_id
1 'polypeptide(L)'
;MANVAFLDPMKNEPNLQTAQDVDDYINTLIQHQNACEKQGKYMEAEDARKRINELRKQLITKKKKELIINWQNQKDQAEKAHMEEYNQFNQFWDNKMVNFNEEAKQVEIELQNRQQNEYKQLQEELERTTPYKPKESSEILNLKKIEEHLAKQKNYVEAHTIQNKRAQLEEEELKLYSTQRILKIKTQLQQFEQRHLNELNALQQRIKAGQDELRKNRSIDLERLLQKYQNMKKDLEQREQMDILAFDGQFKTKGCSSQSTYKSVMMMAKK
;
A
#
# COMPACT_ATOMS: atom_id res chain seq x y z
N MET A 1 51.19 -43.13 46.46
CA MET A 1 51.56 -41.72 46.61
C MET A 1 51.70 -41.11 45.23
N ALA A 2 50.64 -40.47 44.73
CA ALA A 2 50.72 -39.62 43.54
C ALA A 2 50.40 -38.20 44.01
N ASN A 3 51.45 -37.39 44.09
CA ASN A 3 51.39 -36.00 44.52
C ASN A 3 50.77 -35.22 43.34
N VAL A 4 49.44 -35.10 43.32
CA VAL A 4 48.77 -34.16 42.41
C VAL A 4 49.06 -32.78 42.99
N ALA A 5 50.08 -32.12 42.44
CA ALA A 5 50.33 -30.71 42.69
C ALA A 5 49.05 -29.97 42.29
N PHE A 6 48.25 -29.62 43.29
CA PHE A 6 47.10 -28.75 43.17
C PHE A 6 47.65 -27.38 42.79
N LEU A 7 47.75 -27.14 41.48
CA LEU A 7 48.09 -25.85 40.91
C LEU A 7 47.15 -24.82 41.52
N ASP A 8 47.71 -23.90 42.28
CA ASP A 8 47.01 -22.81 42.95
C ASP A 8 46.28 -21.97 41.89
N PRO A 9 44.94 -22.12 41.74
CA PRO A 9 44.15 -21.45 40.72
C PRO A 9 44.05 -19.94 40.97
N MET A 10 44.57 -19.44 42.11
CA MET A 10 44.70 -18.02 42.41
C MET A 10 45.92 -17.37 41.75
N LYS A 11 46.90 -18.16 41.25
CA LYS A 11 48.15 -17.63 40.67
C LYS A 11 48.13 -17.47 39.16
N ASN A 12 47.19 -18.10 38.46
CA ASN A 12 47.03 -18.02 37.01
C ASN A 12 45.56 -17.82 36.66
N GLU A 13 45.13 -16.56 36.52
CA GLU A 13 43.78 -16.26 36.04
C GLU A 13 43.65 -16.56 34.54
N PRO A 14 42.69 -17.41 34.13
CA PRO A 14 42.41 -17.62 32.71
C PRO A 14 41.78 -16.36 32.08
N ASN A 15 41.87 -16.24 30.76
CA ASN A 15 41.20 -15.16 30.04
C ASN A 15 39.66 -15.37 30.07
N LEU A 16 38.96 -14.60 30.90
CA LEU A 16 37.52 -14.71 31.10
C LEU A 16 36.76 -13.80 30.13
N GLN A 17 36.57 -14.23 28.87
CA GLN A 17 36.00 -13.37 27.82
C GLN A 17 34.46 -13.40 27.81
N THR A 18 33.83 -14.54 28.00
CA THR A 18 32.37 -14.72 27.97
C THR A 18 31.76 -14.78 29.37
N ALA A 19 30.42 -14.72 29.49
CA ALA A 19 29.75 -15.02 30.75
C ALA A 19 29.92 -16.50 31.16
N GLN A 20 30.01 -17.41 30.19
CA GLN A 20 30.22 -18.84 30.45
C GLN A 20 31.59 -19.10 31.06
N ASP A 21 32.65 -18.49 30.53
CA ASP A 21 34.01 -18.63 31.07
C ASP A 21 34.10 -18.19 32.54
N VAL A 22 33.41 -17.10 32.88
CA VAL A 22 33.35 -16.59 34.26
C VAL A 22 32.60 -17.56 35.18
N ASP A 23 31.51 -18.19 34.72
CA ASP A 23 30.73 -19.16 35.47
C ASP A 23 31.53 -20.45 35.74
N ASP A 24 32.23 -20.96 34.72
CA ASP A 24 33.06 -22.16 34.81
C ASP A 24 34.27 -21.95 35.74
N TYR A 25 34.86 -20.75 35.71
CA TYR A 25 35.94 -20.40 36.64
C TYR A 25 35.45 -20.21 38.08
N ILE A 26 34.25 -19.64 38.29
CA ILE A 26 33.60 -19.61 39.62
C ILE A 26 33.43 -21.04 40.16
N ASN A 27 32.97 -21.98 39.35
CA ASN A 27 32.80 -23.38 39.76
C ASN A 27 34.15 -24.03 40.15
N THR A 28 35.21 -23.73 39.40
CA THR A 28 36.57 -24.18 39.70
C THR A 28 37.08 -23.61 41.03
N LEU A 29 36.84 -22.33 41.30
CA LEU A 29 37.20 -21.68 42.57
C LEU A 29 36.38 -22.21 43.76
N ILE A 30 35.12 -22.57 43.56
CA ILE A 30 34.30 -23.21 44.61
C ILE A 30 34.89 -24.58 44.98
N GLN A 31 35.33 -25.37 44.00
CA GLN A 31 36.00 -26.65 44.26
C GLN A 31 37.32 -26.44 45.01
N HIS A 32 38.09 -25.40 44.64
CA HIS A 32 39.31 -25.01 45.33
C HIS A 32 39.05 -24.59 46.79
N GLN A 33 38.06 -23.72 47.03
CA GLN A 33 37.67 -23.29 48.37
C GLN A 33 37.33 -24.50 49.26
N ASN A 34 36.49 -25.42 48.77
CA ASN A 34 36.10 -26.63 49.50
C ASN A 34 37.30 -27.54 49.82
N ALA A 35 38.32 -27.58 48.93
CA ALA A 35 39.54 -28.34 49.17
C ALA A 35 40.42 -27.68 50.25
N CYS A 36 40.58 -26.36 50.23
CA CYS A 36 41.32 -25.61 51.25
C CYS A 36 40.66 -25.70 52.63
N GLU A 37 39.32 -25.66 52.70
CA GLU A 37 38.55 -25.85 53.94
C GLU A 37 38.79 -27.22 54.57
N LYS A 38 38.78 -28.29 53.77
CA LYS A 38 39.07 -29.67 54.25
C LYS A 38 40.51 -29.85 54.73
N GLN A 39 41.45 -29.06 54.21
CA GLN A 39 42.87 -29.10 54.56
C GLN A 39 43.23 -28.16 55.71
N GLY A 40 42.28 -27.38 56.25
CA GLY A 40 42.51 -26.42 57.32
C GLY A 40 43.22 -25.12 56.87
N LYS A 41 43.32 -24.87 55.56
CA LYS A 41 43.95 -23.68 54.98
C LYS A 41 42.95 -22.54 54.84
N TYR A 42 42.52 -21.98 55.97
CA TYR A 42 41.42 -21.02 56.02
C TYR A 42 41.71 -19.68 55.32
N MET A 43 42.97 -19.23 55.29
CA MET A 43 43.33 -17.99 54.60
C MET A 43 43.16 -18.11 53.08
N GLU A 44 43.59 -19.24 52.48
CA GLU A 44 43.41 -19.52 51.05
C GLU A 44 41.92 -19.69 50.69
N ALA A 45 41.13 -20.30 51.59
CA ALA A 45 39.68 -20.40 51.42
C ALA A 45 38.99 -19.02 51.47
N GLU A 46 39.43 -18.13 52.37
CA GLU A 46 38.90 -16.76 52.47
C GLU A 46 39.22 -15.93 51.23
N ASP A 47 40.43 -16.05 50.69
CA ASP A 47 40.81 -15.34 49.47
C ASP A 47 40.04 -15.88 48.25
N ALA A 48 39.86 -17.20 48.14
CA ALA A 48 39.01 -17.82 47.12
C ALA A 48 37.56 -17.32 47.23
N ARG A 49 37.02 -17.21 48.45
CA ARG A 49 35.67 -16.68 48.73
C ARG A 49 35.52 -15.23 48.25
N LYS A 50 36.50 -14.36 48.53
CA LYS A 50 36.51 -12.97 48.05
C LYS A 50 36.52 -12.91 46.53
N ARG A 51 37.34 -13.74 45.88
CA ARG A 51 37.43 -13.78 44.42
C ARG A 51 36.14 -14.29 43.77
N ILE A 52 35.53 -15.35 44.32
CA ILE A 52 34.22 -15.85 43.87
C ILE A 52 33.15 -14.75 43.93
N ASN A 53 33.12 -13.97 45.01
CA ASN A 53 32.16 -12.87 45.15
C ASN A 53 32.37 -11.76 44.13
N GLU A 54 33.62 -11.44 43.79
CA GLU A 54 33.94 -10.48 42.73
C GLU A 54 33.53 -10.99 41.35
N LEU A 55 33.91 -12.23 41.01
CA LEU A 55 33.55 -12.86 39.74
C LEU A 55 32.04 -13.01 39.58
N ARG A 56 31.29 -13.29 40.65
CA ARG A 56 29.82 -13.29 40.62
C ARG A 56 29.24 -11.94 40.21
N LYS A 57 29.81 -10.82 40.67
CA LYS A 57 29.38 -9.47 40.24
C LYS A 57 29.69 -9.22 38.76
N GLN A 58 30.86 -9.65 38.31
CA GLN A 58 31.25 -9.56 36.90
C GLN A 58 30.34 -10.41 36.01
N LEU A 59 30.02 -11.64 36.43
CA LEU A 59 29.09 -12.54 35.75
C LEU A 59 27.72 -11.91 35.55
N ILE A 60 27.14 -11.33 36.62
CA ILE A 60 25.85 -10.64 36.54
C ILE A 60 25.90 -9.51 35.52
N THR A 61 26.97 -8.71 35.56
CA THR A 61 27.15 -7.59 34.63
C THR A 61 27.23 -8.07 33.18
N LYS A 62 27.97 -9.15 32.92
CA LYS A 62 28.08 -9.74 31.57
C LYS A 62 26.75 -10.31 31.08
N LYS A 63 26.07 -11.13 31.90
CA LYS A 63 24.75 -11.70 31.54
C LYS A 63 23.71 -10.60 31.27
N LYS A 64 23.74 -9.49 32.03
CA LYS A 64 22.87 -8.33 31.77
C LYS A 64 23.16 -7.67 30.43
N LYS A 65 24.44 -7.51 30.06
CA LYS A 65 24.85 -6.95 28.77
C LYS A 65 24.42 -7.85 27.61
N GLU A 66 24.66 -9.16 27.71
CA GLU A 66 24.23 -10.14 26.70
C GLU A 66 22.71 -10.10 26.50
N LEU A 67 21.94 -10.01 27.60
CA LEU A 67 20.48 -9.87 27.54
C LEU A 67 20.05 -8.62 26.77
N ILE A 68 20.64 -7.46 27.08
CA ILE A 68 20.33 -6.19 26.39
C ILE A 68 20.69 -6.27 24.89
N ILE A 69 21.86 -6.82 24.56
CA ILE A 69 22.30 -6.99 23.17
C ILE A 69 21.33 -7.92 22.41
N ASN A 70 20.89 -9.01 23.02
CA ASN A 70 19.92 -9.92 22.41
C ASN A 70 18.59 -9.23 22.12
N TRP A 71 18.09 -8.41 23.05
CA TRP A 71 16.87 -7.62 22.84
C TRP A 71 17.03 -6.57 21.74
N GLN A 72 18.17 -5.88 21.68
CA GLN A 72 18.47 -4.96 20.60
C GLN A 72 18.46 -5.69 19.24
N ASN A 73 19.13 -6.83 19.14
CA ASN A 73 19.15 -7.62 17.92
C ASN A 73 17.74 -8.07 17.49
N GLN A 74 16.89 -8.47 18.43
CA GLN A 74 15.51 -8.85 18.14
C GLN A 74 14.68 -7.67 17.61
N LYS A 75 14.84 -6.48 18.21
CA LYS A 75 14.19 -5.25 17.73
C LYS A 75 14.66 -4.89 16.33
N ASP A 76 15.97 -4.92 16.08
CA ASP A 76 16.56 -4.62 14.78
C ASP A 76 16.06 -5.60 13.70
N GLN A 77 15.94 -6.88 14.04
CA GLN A 77 15.37 -7.90 13.13
C GLN A 77 13.90 -7.63 12.82
N ALA A 78 13.10 -7.30 13.83
CA ALA A 78 11.69 -6.97 13.65
C ALA A 78 11.49 -5.71 12.79
N GLU A 79 12.33 -4.69 12.99
CA GLU A 79 12.29 -3.46 12.17
C GLU A 79 12.71 -3.73 10.73
N LYS A 80 13.77 -4.52 10.49
CA LYS A 80 14.17 -4.92 9.13
C LYS A 80 13.06 -5.69 8.41
N ALA A 81 12.44 -6.65 9.09
CA ALA A 81 11.32 -7.40 8.53
C ALA A 81 10.13 -6.48 8.20
N HIS A 82 9.80 -5.54 9.08
CA HIS A 82 8.74 -4.57 8.80
C HIS A 82 9.07 -3.65 7.61
N MET A 83 10.32 -3.17 7.50
CA MET A 83 10.76 -2.35 6.39
C MET A 83 10.68 -3.11 5.06
N GLU A 84 11.00 -4.40 5.06
CA GLU A 84 10.83 -5.24 3.88
C GLU A 84 9.35 -5.41 3.50
N GLU A 85 8.47 -5.73 4.46
CA GLU A 85 7.02 -5.79 4.24
C GLU A 85 6.47 -4.46 3.70
N TYR A 86 6.93 -3.33 4.25
CA TYR A 86 6.54 -1.99 3.82
C TYR A 86 6.98 -1.67 2.39
N ASN A 87 8.19 -2.06 2.02
CA ASN A 87 8.69 -1.88 0.66
C ASN A 87 7.91 -2.74 -0.34
N GLN A 88 7.66 -4.01 -0.01
CA GLN A 88 6.84 -4.91 -0.83
C GLN A 88 5.41 -4.39 -0.98
N PHE A 89 4.82 -3.87 0.10
CA PHE A 89 3.51 -3.23 0.09
C PHE A 89 3.46 -2.05 -0.90
N ASN A 90 4.45 -1.16 -0.85
CA ASN A 90 4.49 -0.01 -1.75
C ASN A 90 4.65 -0.44 -3.20
N GLN A 91 5.59 -1.35 -3.49
CA GLN A 91 5.79 -1.88 -4.84
C GLN A 91 4.52 -2.52 -5.40
N PHE A 92 3.82 -3.34 -4.60
CA PHE A 92 2.56 -3.95 -4.99
C PHE A 92 1.51 -2.90 -5.36
N TRP A 93 1.31 -1.88 -4.51
CA TRP A 93 0.32 -0.85 -4.75
C TRP A 93 0.67 0.08 -5.90
N ASP A 94 1.94 0.44 -6.05
CA ASP A 94 2.41 1.26 -7.15
C ASP A 94 2.19 0.53 -8.49
N ASN A 95 2.57 -0.75 -8.58
CA ASN A 95 2.30 -1.58 -9.76
C ASN A 95 0.80 -1.71 -10.04
N LYS A 96 -0.01 -1.98 -9.00
CA LYS A 96 -1.46 -2.12 -9.13
C LYS A 96 -2.12 -0.83 -9.66
N MET A 97 -1.67 0.33 -9.18
CA MET A 97 -2.17 1.63 -9.64
C MET A 97 -1.73 1.96 -11.07
N VAL A 98 -0.47 1.65 -11.42
CA VAL A 98 0.03 1.81 -12.80
C VAL A 98 -0.78 0.95 -13.76
N ASN A 99 -0.92 -0.34 -13.49
CA ASN A 99 -1.68 -1.27 -14.34
C ASN A 99 -3.12 -0.81 -14.54
N PHE A 100 -3.81 -0.38 -13.47
CA PHE A 100 -5.16 0.16 -13.58
C PHE A 100 -5.22 1.39 -14.50
N ASN A 101 -4.26 2.31 -14.39
CA ASN A 101 -4.23 3.51 -15.22
C ASN A 101 -3.92 3.21 -16.69
N GLU A 102 -3.06 2.23 -16.95
CA GLU A 102 -2.75 1.77 -18.31
C GLU A 102 -3.96 1.11 -18.96
N GLU A 103 -4.63 0.20 -18.25
CA GLU A 103 -5.87 -0.43 -18.70
C GLU A 103 -6.98 0.62 -18.94
N ALA A 104 -7.16 1.55 -18.01
CA ALA A 104 -8.14 2.63 -18.14
C ALA A 104 -7.88 3.51 -19.37
N LYS A 105 -6.61 3.84 -19.62
CA LYS A 105 -6.19 4.62 -20.80
C LYS A 105 -6.45 3.85 -22.09
N GLN A 106 -6.18 2.54 -22.10
CA GLN A 106 -6.45 1.70 -23.26
C GLN A 106 -7.94 1.68 -23.60
N VAL A 107 -8.81 1.52 -22.60
CA VAL A 107 -10.26 1.57 -22.77
C VAL A 107 -10.72 2.94 -23.30
N GLU A 108 -10.15 4.03 -22.82
CA GLU A 108 -10.46 5.39 -23.31
C GLU A 108 -10.07 5.56 -24.79
N ILE A 109 -8.88 5.08 -25.19
CA ILE A 109 -8.41 5.12 -26.57
C ILE A 109 -9.32 4.28 -27.49
N GLU A 110 -9.68 3.06 -27.07
CA GLU A 110 -10.58 2.19 -27.82
C GLU A 110 -11.96 2.83 -28.03
N LEU A 111 -12.50 3.46 -26.99
CA LEU A 111 -13.75 4.20 -27.07
C LEU A 111 -13.65 5.34 -28.09
N GLN A 112 -12.60 6.16 -28.01
CA GLN A 112 -12.39 7.29 -28.93
C GLN A 112 -12.25 6.83 -30.38
N ASN A 113 -11.48 5.77 -30.62
CA ASN A 113 -11.31 5.20 -31.96
C ASN A 113 -12.64 4.69 -32.53
N ARG A 114 -13.43 3.99 -31.71
CA ARG A 114 -14.77 3.54 -32.10
C ARG A 114 -15.68 4.72 -32.44
N GLN A 115 -15.75 5.71 -31.56
CA GLN A 115 -16.54 6.93 -31.75
C GLN A 115 -16.14 7.70 -33.01
N GLN A 116 -14.84 7.76 -33.33
CA GLN A 116 -14.36 8.39 -34.55
C GLN A 116 -14.82 7.65 -35.81
N ASN A 117 -14.82 6.32 -35.79
CA ASN A 117 -15.31 5.51 -36.91
C ASN A 117 -16.82 5.63 -37.08
N GLU A 118 -17.57 5.56 -35.98
CA GLU A 118 -19.03 5.75 -35.99
C GLU A 118 -19.41 7.14 -36.52
N TYR A 119 -18.66 8.19 -36.14
CA TYR A 119 -18.90 9.55 -36.63
C TYR A 119 -18.72 9.64 -38.15
N LYS A 120 -17.64 9.06 -38.70
CA LYS A 120 -17.40 9.01 -40.15
C LYS A 120 -18.51 8.26 -40.88
N GLN A 121 -18.89 7.09 -40.39
CA GLN A 121 -19.98 6.29 -40.97
C GLN A 121 -21.31 7.05 -40.98
N LEU A 122 -21.64 7.71 -39.88
CA LEU A 122 -22.86 8.53 -39.79
C LEU A 122 -22.79 9.71 -40.77
N GLN A 123 -21.65 10.40 -40.86
CA GLN A 123 -21.50 11.50 -41.82
C GLN A 123 -21.74 11.03 -43.25
N GLU A 124 -21.10 9.95 -43.68
CA GLU A 124 -21.27 9.36 -45.01
C GLU A 124 -22.72 8.92 -45.25
N GLU A 125 -23.37 8.31 -44.26
CA GLU A 125 -24.77 7.92 -44.34
C GLU A 125 -25.71 9.13 -44.49
N LEU A 126 -25.49 10.20 -43.72
CA LEU A 126 -26.29 11.42 -43.79
C LEU A 126 -26.11 12.14 -45.12
N GLU A 127 -24.89 12.18 -45.66
CA GLU A 127 -24.62 12.72 -46.98
C GLU A 127 -25.31 11.89 -48.09
N ARG A 128 -25.27 10.55 -47.98
CA ARG A 128 -25.91 9.64 -48.95
C ARG A 128 -27.43 9.69 -48.91
N THR A 129 -28.02 9.71 -47.72
CA THR A 129 -29.47 9.57 -47.53
C THR A 129 -30.21 10.91 -47.63
N THR A 130 -29.54 12.03 -47.40
CA THR A 130 -30.18 13.35 -47.49
C THR A 130 -30.19 13.83 -48.96
N PRO A 131 -31.37 13.96 -49.60
CA PRO A 131 -31.47 14.26 -51.03
C PRO A 131 -30.80 15.60 -51.37
N TYR A 132 -30.16 15.69 -52.55
CA TYR A 132 -29.51 16.91 -53.04
C TYR A 132 -30.45 17.91 -53.71
N LYS A 133 -31.62 17.45 -54.17
CA LYS A 133 -32.63 18.30 -54.80
C LYS A 133 -33.93 18.29 -53.99
N PRO A 134 -34.57 19.45 -53.78
CA PRO A 134 -35.89 19.51 -53.19
C PRO A 134 -36.92 18.84 -54.12
N LYS A 135 -38.06 18.46 -53.55
CA LYS A 135 -39.25 18.17 -54.35
C LYS A 135 -39.76 19.48 -54.94
N GLU A 136 -40.21 19.44 -56.19
CA GLU A 136 -40.75 20.62 -56.88
C GLU A 136 -41.94 21.19 -56.12
N SER A 137 -41.93 22.51 -55.90
CA SER A 137 -43.07 23.20 -55.31
C SER A 137 -44.29 23.17 -56.23
N SER A 138 -45.47 23.33 -55.65
CA SER A 138 -46.71 23.47 -56.40
C SER A 138 -46.66 24.63 -57.40
N GLU A 139 -45.90 25.68 -57.08
CA GLU A 139 -45.76 26.86 -57.94
C GLU A 139 -44.90 26.56 -59.17
N ILE A 140 -43.76 25.85 -59.00
CA ILE A 140 -42.95 25.36 -60.13
C ILE A 140 -43.78 24.43 -61.03
N LEU A 141 -44.55 23.52 -60.45
CA LEU A 141 -45.44 22.61 -61.19
C LEU A 141 -46.53 23.37 -61.96
N ASN A 142 -47.07 24.45 -61.39
CA ASN A 142 -48.04 25.30 -62.06
C ASN A 142 -47.41 26.09 -63.21
N LEU A 143 -46.22 26.66 -63.01
CA LEU A 143 -45.47 27.35 -64.06
C LEU A 143 -45.14 26.42 -65.24
N LYS A 144 -44.77 25.15 -64.97
CA LYS A 144 -44.59 24.13 -66.01
C LYS A 144 -45.85 23.89 -66.85
N LYS A 145 -47.01 23.78 -66.19
CA LYS A 145 -48.30 23.60 -66.88
C LYS A 145 -48.67 24.81 -67.75
N ILE A 146 -48.44 26.03 -67.23
CA ILE A 146 -48.70 27.29 -67.95
C ILE A 146 -47.77 27.40 -69.16
N GLU A 147 -46.47 27.13 -68.99
CA GLU A 147 -45.48 27.11 -70.07
C GLU A 147 -45.88 26.12 -71.18
N GLU A 148 -46.25 24.88 -70.80
CA GLU A 148 -46.67 23.86 -71.76
C GLU A 148 -47.95 24.28 -72.52
N HIS A 149 -48.89 24.93 -71.85
CA HIS A 149 -50.11 25.44 -72.46
C HIS A 149 -49.82 26.56 -73.47
N LEU A 150 -49.01 27.55 -73.09
CA LEU A 150 -48.61 28.66 -73.96
C LEU A 150 -47.82 28.18 -75.18
N ALA A 151 -46.95 27.18 -74.99
CA ALA A 151 -46.22 26.53 -76.08
C ALA A 151 -47.17 25.82 -77.07
N LYS A 152 -48.19 25.10 -76.58
CA LYS A 152 -49.23 24.47 -77.41
C LYS A 152 -50.06 25.51 -78.20
N GLN A 153 -50.29 26.68 -77.61
CA GLN A 153 -50.94 27.82 -78.28
C GLN A 153 -50.03 28.58 -79.25
N LYS A 154 -48.76 28.17 -79.40
CA LYS A 154 -47.72 28.84 -80.21
C LYS A 154 -47.39 30.26 -79.73
N ASN A 155 -47.72 30.60 -78.48
CA ASN A 155 -47.36 31.87 -77.87
C ASN A 155 -45.97 31.78 -77.22
N TYR A 156 -44.94 31.76 -78.07
CA TYR A 156 -43.57 31.45 -77.64
C TYR A 156 -42.93 32.54 -76.77
N VAL A 157 -43.30 33.81 -76.99
CA VAL A 157 -42.75 34.94 -76.21
C VAL A 157 -43.19 34.83 -74.76
N GLU A 158 -44.49 34.64 -74.51
CA GLU A 158 -45.00 34.46 -73.16
C GLU A 158 -44.49 33.15 -72.54
N ALA A 159 -44.43 32.04 -73.29
CA ALA A 159 -43.85 30.79 -72.80
C ALA A 159 -42.40 30.97 -72.31
N HIS A 160 -41.56 31.71 -73.05
CA HIS A 160 -40.19 32.02 -72.64
C HIS A 160 -40.14 32.89 -71.36
N THR A 161 -41.08 33.83 -71.19
CA THR A 161 -41.12 34.62 -69.94
C THR A 161 -41.46 33.76 -68.73
N ILE A 162 -42.39 32.81 -68.88
CA ILE A 162 -42.74 31.85 -67.83
C ILE A 162 -41.59 30.88 -67.56
N GLN A 163 -40.88 30.44 -68.59
CA GLN A 163 -39.67 29.61 -68.47
C GLN A 163 -38.59 30.31 -67.63
N ASN A 164 -38.31 31.59 -67.90
CA ASN A 164 -37.34 32.37 -67.12
C ASN A 164 -37.77 32.51 -65.65
N LYS A 165 -39.06 32.79 -65.42
CA LYS A 165 -39.61 32.90 -64.07
C LYS A 165 -39.52 31.59 -63.30
N ARG A 166 -39.80 30.45 -63.97
CA ARG A 166 -39.64 29.11 -63.38
C ARG A 166 -38.17 28.85 -63.03
N ALA A 167 -37.25 29.13 -63.95
CA ALA A 167 -35.82 28.91 -63.72
C ALA A 167 -35.27 29.72 -62.54
N GLN A 168 -35.70 30.98 -62.38
CA GLN A 168 -35.36 31.80 -61.23
C GLN A 168 -35.88 31.19 -59.92
N LEU A 169 -37.15 30.78 -59.89
CA LEU A 169 -37.75 30.16 -58.71
C LEU A 169 -37.10 28.82 -58.35
N GLU A 170 -36.79 27.98 -59.35
CA GLU A 170 -36.06 26.72 -59.18
C GLU A 170 -34.66 26.95 -58.58
N GLU A 171 -33.96 28.00 -59.02
CA GLU A 171 -32.64 28.36 -58.49
C GLU A 171 -32.70 28.82 -57.03
N GLU A 172 -33.69 29.65 -56.68
CA GLU A 172 -33.92 30.12 -55.31
C GLU A 172 -34.29 28.97 -54.36
N GLU A 173 -35.23 28.12 -54.76
CA GLU A 173 -35.63 26.95 -53.97
C GLU A 173 -34.46 25.97 -53.78
N LEU A 174 -33.65 25.75 -54.82
CA LEU A 174 -32.47 24.88 -54.73
C LEU A 174 -31.42 25.43 -53.76
N LYS A 175 -31.17 26.74 -53.78
CA LYS A 175 -30.23 27.40 -52.85
C LYS A 175 -30.72 27.26 -51.40
N LEU A 176 -31.99 27.59 -51.14
CA LEU A 176 -32.59 27.48 -49.81
C LEU A 176 -32.53 26.04 -49.29
N TYR A 177 -32.90 25.08 -50.14
CA TYR A 177 -32.88 23.66 -49.78
C TYR A 177 -31.45 23.16 -49.52
N SER A 178 -30.46 23.60 -50.30
CA SER A 178 -29.05 23.26 -50.05
C SER A 178 -28.59 23.73 -48.66
N THR A 179 -28.93 24.96 -48.27
CA THR A 179 -28.64 25.48 -46.92
C THR A 179 -29.35 24.67 -45.84
N GLN A 180 -30.63 24.36 -46.01
CA GLN A 180 -31.40 23.54 -45.07
C GLN A 180 -30.85 22.12 -44.94
N ARG A 181 -30.43 21.51 -46.05
CA ARG A 181 -29.77 20.21 -46.08
C ARG A 181 -28.50 20.20 -45.24
N ILE A 182 -27.61 21.17 -45.46
CA ILE A 182 -26.36 21.29 -44.70
C ILE A 182 -26.66 21.47 -43.21
N LEU A 183 -27.62 22.34 -42.87
CA LEU A 183 -28.01 22.56 -41.48
C LEU A 183 -28.55 21.29 -40.83
N LYS A 184 -29.42 20.54 -41.52
CA LYS A 184 -29.98 19.28 -41.03
C LYS A 184 -28.90 18.25 -40.72
N ILE A 185 -27.97 18.04 -41.66
CA ILE A 185 -26.83 17.12 -41.47
C ILE A 185 -26.00 17.57 -40.27
N LYS A 186 -25.65 18.86 -40.21
CA LYS A 186 -24.86 19.44 -39.11
C LYS A 186 -25.54 19.24 -37.74
N THR A 187 -26.83 19.51 -37.62
CA THR A 187 -27.55 19.35 -36.36
C THR A 187 -27.55 17.89 -35.89
N GLN A 188 -27.71 16.93 -36.81
CA GLN A 188 -27.68 15.51 -36.46
C GLN A 188 -26.28 15.05 -36.02
N LEU A 189 -25.23 15.51 -36.71
CA LEU A 189 -23.84 15.26 -36.30
C LEU A 189 -23.53 15.85 -34.93
N GLN A 190 -23.97 17.09 -34.64
CA GLN A 190 -23.81 17.72 -33.33
C GLN A 190 -24.52 16.94 -32.21
N GLN A 191 -25.74 16.44 -32.46
CA GLN A 191 -26.44 15.59 -31.49
C GLN A 191 -25.71 14.27 -31.24
N PHE A 192 -25.05 13.72 -32.27
CA PHE A 192 -24.25 12.50 -32.13
C PHE A 192 -22.96 12.76 -31.34
N GLU A 193 -22.26 13.84 -31.64
CA GLU A 193 -21.07 14.28 -30.91
C GLU A 193 -21.36 14.53 -29.43
N GLN A 194 -22.51 15.15 -29.11
CA GLN A 194 -22.92 15.35 -27.72
C GLN A 194 -23.14 14.01 -26.99
N ARG A 195 -23.65 12.98 -27.67
CA ARG A 195 -23.78 11.63 -27.09
C ARG A 195 -22.40 11.01 -26.80
N HIS A 196 -21.46 11.13 -27.75
CA HIS A 196 -20.09 10.66 -27.56
C HIS A 196 -19.39 11.36 -26.39
N LEU A 197 -19.56 12.67 -26.28
CA LEU A 197 -19.02 13.46 -25.17
C LEU A 197 -19.59 13.00 -23.82
N ASN A 198 -20.89 12.75 -23.75
CA ASN A 198 -21.51 12.24 -22.53
C ASN A 198 -20.98 10.85 -22.14
N GLU A 199 -20.79 9.96 -23.11
CA GLU A 199 -20.20 8.63 -22.89
C GLU A 199 -18.76 8.72 -22.39
N LEU A 200 -17.94 9.58 -23.02
CA LEU A 200 -16.56 9.84 -22.61
C LEU A 200 -16.50 10.38 -21.16
N ASN A 201 -17.32 11.38 -20.86
CA ASN A 201 -17.39 11.96 -19.51
C ASN A 201 -17.81 10.91 -18.46
N ALA A 202 -18.78 10.06 -18.77
CA ALA A 202 -19.20 8.98 -17.89
C ALA A 202 -18.10 7.92 -17.68
N LEU A 203 -17.31 7.62 -18.72
CA LEU A 203 -16.12 6.76 -18.58
C LEU A 203 -15.06 7.42 -17.70
N GLN A 204 -14.71 8.68 -17.94
CA GLN A 204 -13.72 9.41 -17.17
C GLN A 204 -14.11 9.54 -15.68
N GLN A 205 -15.40 9.76 -15.40
CA GLN A 205 -15.90 9.76 -14.02
C GLN A 205 -15.73 8.40 -13.35
N ARG A 206 -16.01 7.29 -14.06
CA ARG A 206 -15.79 5.93 -13.54
C ARG A 206 -14.31 5.64 -13.29
N ILE A 207 -13.43 6.04 -14.21
CA ILE A 207 -11.98 5.90 -14.05
C ILE A 207 -11.51 6.66 -12.80
N LYS A 208 -11.93 7.92 -12.65
CA LYS A 208 -11.60 8.74 -11.48
C LYS A 208 -12.10 8.10 -10.18
N ALA A 209 -13.35 7.64 -10.15
CA ALA A 209 -13.91 6.96 -8.99
C ALA A 209 -13.10 5.71 -8.62
N GLY A 210 -12.70 4.89 -9.62
CA GLY A 210 -11.83 3.73 -9.41
C GLY A 210 -10.45 4.10 -8.87
N GLN A 211 -9.83 5.17 -9.38
CA GLN A 211 -8.55 5.68 -8.85
C GLN A 211 -8.67 6.11 -7.38
N ASP A 212 -9.73 6.83 -7.05
CA ASP A 212 -9.98 7.30 -5.68
C ASP A 212 -10.26 6.12 -4.72
N GLU A 213 -10.98 5.09 -5.19
CA GLU A 213 -11.18 3.85 -4.45
C GLU A 213 -9.86 3.09 -4.20
N LEU A 214 -8.99 2.97 -5.22
CA LEU A 214 -7.67 2.37 -5.05
C LEU A 214 -6.80 3.13 -4.03
N ARG A 215 -6.81 4.46 -4.07
CA ARG A 215 -6.09 5.30 -3.09
C ARG A 215 -6.63 5.08 -1.67
N LYS A 216 -7.96 5.03 -1.53
CA LYS A 216 -8.60 4.75 -0.24
C LYS A 216 -8.22 3.37 0.29
N ASN A 217 -8.26 2.34 -0.55
CA ASN A 217 -7.89 0.98 -0.16
C ASN A 217 -6.42 0.89 0.23
N ARG A 218 -5.51 1.53 -0.54
CA ARG A 218 -4.09 1.66 -0.16
C ARG A 218 -3.93 2.30 1.22
N SER A 219 -4.66 3.36 1.52
CA SER A 219 -4.59 4.04 2.83
C SER A 219 -5.05 3.12 3.97
N ILE A 220 -6.14 2.38 3.78
CA ILE A 220 -6.68 1.46 4.79
C ILE A 220 -5.71 0.30 5.05
N ASP A 221 -5.16 -0.29 3.98
CA ASP A 221 -4.24 -1.41 4.14
C ASP A 221 -2.88 -0.96 4.70
N LEU A 222 -2.44 0.26 4.40
CA LEU A 222 -1.27 0.87 5.03
C LEU A 222 -1.49 1.05 6.53
N GLU A 223 -2.64 1.55 6.95
CA GLU A 223 -2.98 1.71 8.36
C GLU A 223 -2.95 0.37 9.10
N ARG A 224 -3.51 -0.68 8.49
CA ARG A 224 -3.45 -2.06 9.03
C ARG A 224 -2.02 -2.57 9.17
N LEU A 225 -1.18 -2.33 8.16
CA LEU A 225 0.24 -2.74 8.18
C LEU A 225 1.00 -2.03 9.31
N LEU A 226 0.79 -0.72 9.47
CA LEU A 226 1.41 0.06 10.54
C LEU A 226 0.90 -0.37 11.93
N GLN A 227 -0.40 -0.65 12.05
CA GLN A 227 -0.97 -1.12 13.32
C GLN A 227 -0.39 -2.49 13.72
N LYS A 228 -0.22 -3.42 12.77
CA LYS A 228 0.44 -4.71 12.99
C LYS A 228 1.85 -4.51 13.55
N TYR A 229 2.62 -3.60 12.95
CA TYR A 229 3.97 -3.28 13.44
C TYR A 229 3.98 -2.65 14.83
N GLN A 230 3.10 -1.69 15.09
CA GLN A 230 2.98 -1.05 16.40
C GLN A 230 2.65 -2.06 17.51
N ASN A 231 1.73 -3.00 17.23
CA ASN A 231 1.39 -4.06 18.17
C ASN A 231 2.58 -4.97 18.44
N MET A 232 3.28 -5.43 17.39
CA MET A 232 4.48 -6.25 17.52
C MET A 232 5.58 -5.56 18.34
N LYS A 233 5.83 -4.27 18.06
CA LYS A 233 6.82 -3.47 18.78
C LYS A 233 6.47 -3.37 20.27
N LYS A 234 5.21 -3.08 20.59
CA LYS A 234 4.72 -3.00 21.98
C LYS A 234 4.89 -4.34 22.70
N ASP A 235 4.58 -5.45 22.03
CA ASP A 235 4.75 -6.79 22.60
C ASP A 235 6.23 -7.11 22.88
N LEU A 236 7.13 -6.73 21.99
CA LEU A 236 8.59 -6.88 22.19
C LEU A 236 9.09 -6.03 23.36
N GLU A 237 8.65 -4.78 23.46
CA GLU A 237 9.00 -3.88 24.57
C GLU A 237 8.49 -4.44 25.93
N GLN A 238 7.28 -4.98 25.96
CA GLN A 238 6.74 -5.60 27.17
C GLN A 238 7.52 -6.84 27.58
N ARG A 239 7.90 -7.70 26.63
CA ARG A 239 8.71 -8.89 26.91
C ARG A 239 10.10 -8.53 27.40
N GLU A 240 10.75 -7.56 26.76
CA GLU A 240 12.04 -7.02 27.22
C GLU A 240 11.96 -6.50 28.65
N GLN A 241 10.94 -5.71 28.96
CA GLN A 241 10.75 -5.17 30.31
C GLN A 241 10.57 -6.30 31.35
N MET A 242 9.76 -7.31 31.02
CA MET A 242 9.54 -8.46 31.91
C MET A 242 10.82 -9.28 32.12
N ASP A 243 11.60 -9.50 31.07
CA ASP A 243 12.86 -10.23 31.15
C ASP A 243 13.91 -9.47 31.97
N ILE A 244 14.01 -8.15 31.80
CA ILE A 244 14.90 -7.30 32.60
C ILE A 244 14.47 -7.33 34.08
N LEU A 245 13.18 -7.21 34.37
CA LEU A 245 12.64 -7.29 35.73
C LEU A 245 12.90 -8.66 36.36
N ALA A 246 12.68 -9.74 35.61
CA ALA A 246 12.94 -11.10 36.06
C ALA A 246 14.43 -11.32 36.33
N PHE A 247 15.31 -10.82 35.45
CA PHE A 247 16.76 -10.86 35.62
C PHE A 247 17.18 -10.11 36.90
N ASP A 248 16.74 -8.87 37.08
CA ASP A 248 17.06 -8.09 38.28
C ASP A 248 16.47 -8.72 39.56
N GLY A 249 15.30 -9.38 39.48
CA GLY A 249 14.67 -10.11 40.58
C GLY A 249 15.47 -11.33 41.06
N GLN A 250 16.11 -12.07 40.14
CA GLN A 250 16.95 -13.23 40.47
C GLN A 250 18.16 -12.90 41.34
N PHE A 251 18.63 -11.64 41.29
CA PHE A 251 19.81 -11.20 42.04
C PHE A 251 19.49 -10.33 43.26
N LYS A 252 18.23 -9.89 43.44
CA LYS A 252 17.77 -9.16 44.64
C LYS A 252 17.38 -10.06 45.81
N THR A 253 16.91 -11.29 45.56
CA THR A 253 16.39 -12.21 46.60
C THR A 253 17.44 -12.99 47.39
N LYS A 254 18.74 -12.83 47.09
CA LYS A 254 19.84 -13.46 47.85
C LYS A 254 20.46 -12.59 48.95
N GLY A 255 19.80 -11.50 49.33
CA GLY A 255 20.10 -10.71 50.52
C GLY A 255 18.86 -10.60 51.41
N CYS A 256 18.93 -11.15 52.63
CA CYS A 256 17.92 -11.10 53.70
C CYS A 256 16.96 -12.30 53.80
N SER A 257 17.43 -13.39 54.40
CA SER A 257 16.61 -14.22 55.30
C SER A 257 17.51 -15.06 56.22
N SER A 258 18.18 -14.40 57.16
CA SER A 258 18.70 -15.06 58.35
C SER A 258 17.91 -14.60 59.57
N GLN A 259 17.07 -15.53 60.05
CA GLN A 259 16.61 -15.70 61.44
C GLN A 259 15.80 -14.58 62.09
N SER A 260 14.48 -14.79 62.16
CA SER A 260 13.69 -14.38 63.32
C SER A 260 12.92 -15.59 63.84
N THR A 261 13.50 -16.27 64.83
CA THR A 261 12.82 -17.27 65.64
C THR A 261 12.76 -16.73 67.06
N TYR A 262 11.69 -16.03 67.40
CA TYR A 262 11.25 -15.91 68.79
C TYR A 262 9.84 -16.49 68.88
N LYS A 263 9.79 -17.73 69.37
CA LYS A 263 8.58 -18.41 69.78
C LYS A 263 7.93 -17.64 70.93
N SER A 264 6.73 -17.11 70.70
CA SER A 264 5.83 -16.71 71.77
C SER A 264 5.29 -17.98 72.44
N VAL A 265 5.64 -18.16 73.71
CA VAL A 265 5.04 -19.15 74.60
C VAL A 265 3.72 -18.57 75.07
N MET A 266 2.59 -19.19 74.70
CA MET A 266 1.34 -19.00 75.43
C MET A 266 0.58 -20.31 75.60
N MET A 267 0.34 -20.60 76.88
CA MET A 267 -0.84 -21.27 77.45
C MET A 267 -0.93 -22.78 77.28
N MET A 268 -0.36 -23.46 78.28
CA MET A 268 -0.90 -24.73 78.76
C MET A 268 -2.32 -24.49 79.31
N ALA A 269 -3.30 -25.11 78.67
CA ALA A 269 -4.56 -25.46 79.30
C ALA A 269 -4.29 -26.50 80.39
N LYS A 270 -4.75 -26.22 81.62
CA LYS A 270 -5.03 -27.25 82.62
C LYS A 270 -6.40 -26.96 83.24
N LYS A 271 -7.29 -27.92 83.01
CA LYS A 271 -8.43 -28.41 83.79
C LYS A 271 -9.26 -27.39 84.59
#